data_AF-A0A7X9JGR0-F1
#
_entry.id   AF-A0A7X9JGR0-F1
#
_cell.length_a   1.000
_cell.length_b   1.000
_cell.length_c   1.000
_cell.angle_alpha   90.00
_cell.angle_beta   90.00
_cell.angle_gamma   90.00
#
_symmetry.space_group_name_H-M   'P 1'
#
loop_
_entity.id
_entity.type
_entity.pdbx_description
1 polymer ?
#
loop_
_entity_poly.entity_id
_entity_poly.type
_entity_poly.pdbx_seq_one_letter_code
_entity_poly.pdbx_strand_id
1 'polypeptide(L)' 'MSCKKAIGVAEEMKTKFETILDVKIYTIDAVEALPYNFRSSTNVIFDNEHVHVDIATDAQKMHAFLSSRL' A
#
# COMPACT_ATOMS: atom_id res chain seq x y z
N MET A 1 7.43 -11.37 -7.06
CA MET A 1 7.42 -10.15 -7.92
C MET A 1 6.36 -9.13 -7.50
N SER A 2 5.34 -9.51 -6.72
CA SER A 2 4.27 -8.61 -6.24
C SER A 2 4.76 -7.48 -5.33
N CYS A 3 5.71 -7.74 -4.44
CA CYS A 3 6.26 -6.73 -3.51
C CYS A 3 6.87 -5.52 -4.23
N LYS A 4 7.75 -5.76 -5.20
CA LYS A 4 8.36 -4.67 -6.01
C LYS A 4 7.30 -3.87 -6.79
N LYS A 5 6.26 -4.53 -7.29
CA LYS A 5 5.15 -3.86 -7.96
C LYS A 5 4.35 -2.98 -7.00
N ALA A 6 3.99 -3.51 -5.84
CA ALA A 6 3.24 -2.76 -4.83
C ALA A 6 4.01 -1.54 -4.32
N ILE A 7 5.33 -1.67 -4.14
CA ILE A 7 6.20 -0.52 -3.80
C ILE A 7 6.15 0.55 -4.89
N GLY A 8 6.34 0.17 -6.16
CA GLY A 8 6.28 1.11 -7.27
C GLY A 8 4.94 1.83 -7.39
N VAL A 9 3.83 1.09 -7.19
CA VAL A 9 2.48 1.69 -7.15
C VAL A 9 2.33 2.65 -5.97
N ALA A 10 2.81 2.27 -4.77
CA ALA A 10 2.73 3.11 -3.59
C ALA A 10 3.54 4.42 -3.74
N GLU A 11 4.73 4.36 -4.34
CA GLU A 11 5.52 5.56 -4.66
C GLU A 11 4.80 6.46 -5.67
N GLU A 12 4.19 5.89 -6.72
CA GLU A 12 3.41 6.67 -7.68
C GLU A 12 2.20 7.36 -7.02
N MET A 13 1.47 6.64 -6.16
CA MET A 13 0.34 7.21 -5.42
C MET A 13 0.79 8.29 -4.43
N LYS A 14 1.96 8.12 -3.82
CA LYS A 14 2.57 9.15 -2.96
C LYS A 14 2.76 10.45 -3.74
N THR A 15 3.29 10.40 -4.96
CA THR A 15 3.46 11.61 -5.79
C THR A 15 2.12 12.22 -6.22
N LYS A 16 1.11 11.40 -6.53
CA LYS A 16 -0.21 11.89 -6.96
C LYS A 16 -1.03 12.51 -5.84
N PHE A 17 -0.91 12.00 -4.62
CA PHE A 17 -1.69 12.41 -3.45
C PHE A 17 -0.80 13.01 -2.35
N GLU A 18 0.35 13.59 -2.69
CA GLU A 18 1.41 13.99 -1.75
C GLU A 18 0.94 14.90 -0.61
N THR A 19 -0.10 15.69 -0.86
CA THR A 19 -0.67 16.63 0.12
C THR A 19 -1.65 15.99 1.12
N ILE A 20 -2.16 14.80 0.83
CA ILE A 20 -3.27 14.16 1.57
C ILE A 20 -2.87 12.77 2.08
N LEU A 21 -1.95 12.08 1.39
CA LEU A 21 -1.60 10.69 1.63
C LEU A 21 -0.16 10.58 2.18
N ASP A 22 -0.04 10.15 3.44
CA ASP A 22 1.24 9.74 4.02
C ASP A 22 1.52 8.27 3.69
N VAL A 23 2.59 8.02 2.93
CA VAL A 23 2.96 6.68 2.47
C VAL A 23 4.22 6.22 3.19
N LYS A 24 4.10 5.10 3.91
CA LYS A 24 5.18 4.43 4.61
C LYS A 24 5.39 3.03 4.05
N ILE A 25 6.64 2.69 3.76
CA ILE A 25 7.02 1.38 3.20
C ILE A 25 8.00 0.73 4.17
N TYR A 26 7.61 -0.43 4.68
CA TYR A 26 8.38 -1.19 5.66
C TYR A 26 8.65 -2.60 5.17
N THR A 27 9.72 -3.20 5.67
CA THR A 27 9.98 -4.63 5.54
C THR A 27 9.15 -5.39 6.60
N ILE A 28 8.91 -6.69 6.38
CA ILE A 28 8.04 -7.50 7.26
C ILE A 28 8.60 -7.67 8.69
N ASP A 29 9.91 -7.48 8.85
CA ASP A 29 10.66 -7.54 10.10
C ASP A 29 10.74 -6.18 10.82
N ALA A 30 10.14 -5.13 10.26
CA ALA A 30 10.07 -3.83 10.91
C ALA A 30 9.17 -3.87 12.17
N VAL A 31 9.47 -3.01 13.15
CA VAL A 31 8.71 -2.94 14.41
C VAL A 31 7.25 -2.58 14.14
N GLU A 32 7.01 -1.76 13.12
CA GLU A 32 5.69 -1.32 12.66
C GLU A 32 4.84 -2.46 12.08
N ALA A 33 5.48 -3.55 11.63
CA ALA A 33 4.78 -4.72 11.10
C ALA A 33 4.34 -5.71 12.19
N LEU A 34 4.94 -5.68 13.38
CA LEU A 34 4.66 -6.61 14.48
C LEU A 34 3.17 -6.74 14.86
N PRO A 35 2.36 -5.66 14.89
CA PRO A 35 0.94 -5.76 15.26
C PRO A 35 0.09 -6.49 14.21
N TYR A 36 0.56 -6.56 12.96
CA TYR A 36 -0.17 -7.10 11.84
C TYR A 36 0.35 -8.51 11.58
N ASN A 37 -0.45 -9.53 11.90
CA ASN A 37 -0.13 -10.95 11.69
C ASN A 37 -0.10 -11.31 10.19
N PHE A 38 0.85 -10.73 9.45
CA PHE A 38 0.98 -10.87 8.01
C PHE A 38 1.32 -12.30 7.63
N ARG A 39 0.52 -12.88 6.72
CA ARG A 39 0.73 -14.23 6.18
C ARG A 39 1.40 -14.25 4.81
N SER A 40 1.58 -13.07 4.21
CA SER A 40 2.13 -12.91 2.87
C SER A 40 3.28 -11.91 2.88
N SER A 41 4.09 -11.93 1.82
CA SER A 41 5.21 -10.99 1.64
C SER A 41 4.77 -9.62 1.12
N THR A 42 3.50 -9.41 0.78
CA THR A 42 3.00 -8.16 0.20
C THR A 42 1.70 -7.79 0.88
N ASN A 43 1.78 -6.88 1.84
CA ASN A 43 0.62 -6.40 2.58
C ASN A 43 0.58 -4.89 2.44
N VAL A 44 -0.57 -4.38 2.02
CA VAL A 44 -0.83 -2.94 1.93
C VAL A 44 -2.03 -2.65 2.82
N ILE A 45 -1.89 -1.62 3.65
CA ILE A 45 -2.90 -1.20 4.60
C ILE A 45 -3.24 0.26 4.29
N PHE A 46 -4.53 0.57 4.25
CA PHE A 46 -5.05 1.92 4.14
C PHE A 46 -6.08 2.11 5.26
N ASP A 47 -5.87 3.12 6.11
CA ASP A 47 -6.77 3.42 7.24
C ASP A 47 -7.05 2.22 8.18
N ASN A 48 -5.98 1.46 8.48
CA ASN A 48 -6.01 0.20 9.25
C ASN A 48 -6.79 -0.96 8.56
N GLU A 49 -7.24 -0.81 7.32
CA GLU A 49 -7.87 -1.87 6.53
C GLU A 49 -6.89 -2.46 5.51
N HIS A 50 -6.96 -3.78 5.32
CA HIS A 50 -6.17 -4.46 4.30
C HIS A 50 -6.66 -4.14 2.89
N VAL A 51 -5.76 -3.69 2.03
CA VAL A 51 -6.02 -3.54 0.60
C VAL A 51 -5.68 -4.85 -0.10
N HIS A 52 -6.59 -5.31 -0.96
CA HIS A 52 -6.38 -6.53 -1.73
C HIS A 52 -5.14 -6.40 -2.63
N VAL A 53 -4.35 -7.47 -2.74
CA VAL A 53 -3.08 -7.45 -3.49
C VAL A 53 -3.26 -7.06 -4.96
N ASP A 54 -4.39 -7.42 -5.58
CA ASP A 54 -4.72 -7.07 -6.97
C ASP A 54 -4.99 -5.58 -7.17
N ILE A 55 -5.37 -4.87 -6.11
CA ILE A 55 -5.53 -3.40 -6.12
C ILE A 55 -4.16 -2.78 -5.84
N ALA A 56 -3.46 -3.27 -4.81
CA ALA A 56 -2.16 -2.75 -4.39
C ALA A 56 -1.04 -2.89 -5.44
N THR A 57 -1.17 -3.80 -6.40
CA THR A 57 -0.16 -4.04 -7.45
C THR A 57 -0.52 -3.43 -8.81
N ASP A 58 -1.66 -2.73 -8.90
CA ASP A 58 -2.16 -2.09 -10.12
C ASP A 58 -2.40 -0.59 -9.86
N ALA A 59 -1.63 0.26 -10.55
CA ALA A 59 -1.68 1.71 -10.34
C ALA A 59 -3.06 2.33 -10.64
N GLN A 60 -3.78 1.82 -11.64
CA GLN A 60 -5.10 2.35 -12.01
C GLN A 60 -6.15 1.96 -10.98
N LYS A 61 -6.13 0.71 -10.51
CA LYS A 61 -7.05 0.25 -9.45
C LYS A 61 -6.75 0.93 -8.12
N MET A 62 -5.48 1.08 -7.76
CA MET A 62 -5.09 1.77 -6.53
C MET A 62 -5.51 3.23 -6.55
N HIS A 63 -5.31 3.91 -7.69
CA HIS A 63 -5.77 5.28 -7.86
C HIS A 63 -7.29 5.40 -7.69
N ALA A 64 -8.07 4.55 -8.39
CA ALA A 64 -9.53 4.56 -8.27
C ALA A 64 -10.00 4.26 -6.83
N PHE A 65 -9.34 3.33 -6.14
CA PHE A 65 -9.60 3.00 -4.74
C PHE A 65 -9.38 4.22 -3.84
N LEU A 66 -8.22 4.87 -3.96
CA LEU A 66 -7.88 6.05 -3.15
C LEU A 66 -8.77 7.25 -3.47
N SER A 67 -9.04 7.54 -4.75
CA SER A 67 -9.95 8.63 -5.16
C SER A 67 -11.40 8.46 -4.68
N SER A 68 -11.80 7.25 -4.29
CA SER A 68 -13.13 7.01 -3.72
C SER A 68 -13.20 7.21 -2.19
N ARG A 69 -12.04 7.34 -1.53
CA ARG A 69 -11.93 7.39 -0.06
C ARG A 69 -11.25 8.65 0.48
N LEU A 70 -10.42 9.31 -0.34
CA LEU A 70 -9.81 10.62 -0.08
C LEU A 70 -10.68 11.73 -0.67
#